data_AF-A0A1I2KP99-F1
#
_entry.id   AF-A0A1I2KP99-F1
#
_cell.length_a   1.000
_cell.length_b   1.000
_cell.length_c   1.000
_cell.angle_alpha   90.00
_cell.angle_beta   90.00
_cell.angle_gamma   90.00
#
_symmetry.space_group_name_H-M   'P 1'
#
loop_
_entity.id
_entity.type
_entity.pdbx_description
1 polymer ?
#
loop_
_entity_poly.entity_id
_entity_poly.type
_entity_poly.pdbx_seq_one_letter_code
_entity_poly.pdbx_strand_id
1 'polypeptide(L)'
;MSITDTYTDSGTGTGTGTVSWNPEALDEILSNDEQRPVLFTNAHILTTDPLIGTMTGADLLFVGSLVVGVGPAIVTAAQDDNAIVVDCTGMTIVPAVVDTVALAGGRGHRSEYVATLTPGNTPDFLVVPDELAADVPSAVATLMTRPEQVRALVAAGRPVLWGGTDVPGRATAPEAGIPASADLTGSPRVGVWIDKNDFLHQQLTADGRYDETRGGRPHAYQGRYWIDGDRIDYLDDLGFWAYGGFQGDELHHAGYVMKLG
;
A
#
# COMPACT_ATOMS: atom_id res chain seq x y z
N MET A 1 -38.62 -38.98 45.41
CA MET A 1 -37.85 -39.81 44.47
C MET A 1 -37.99 -39.15 43.11
N SER A 2 -37.12 -38.17 42.85
CA SER A 2 -37.10 -37.38 41.62
C SER A 2 -35.79 -37.68 40.92
N ILE A 3 -35.91 -38.17 39.69
CA ILE A 3 -34.79 -38.47 38.79
C ILE A 3 -34.38 -37.14 38.15
N THR A 4 -33.10 -36.80 38.21
CA THR A 4 -32.52 -35.72 37.41
C THR A 4 -31.28 -36.27 36.73
N ASP A 5 -31.40 -36.41 35.41
CA ASP A 5 -30.36 -36.84 34.49
C ASP A 5 -29.17 -35.87 34.51
N THR A 6 -27.99 -36.39 34.80
CA THR A 6 -26.72 -35.73 34.49
C THR A 6 -26.40 -35.94 33.02
N TYR A 7 -26.67 -34.93 32.20
CA TYR A 7 -26.17 -34.83 30.83
C TYR A 7 -24.73 -34.35 30.86
N THR A 8 -23.79 -35.25 30.57
CA THR A 8 -22.39 -34.92 30.29
C THR A 8 -22.30 -34.23 28.93
N ASP A 9 -21.98 -32.94 28.97
CA ASP A 9 -21.63 -32.12 27.82
C ASP A 9 -20.28 -32.59 27.24
N SER A 10 -20.34 -33.39 26.18
CA SER A 10 -19.19 -33.72 25.35
C SER A 10 -18.88 -32.52 24.46
N GLY A 11 -18.01 -31.63 24.95
CA GLY A 11 -17.48 -30.51 24.18
C GLY A 11 -16.83 -30.99 22.89
N THR A 12 -17.50 -30.80 21.77
CA THR A 12 -16.90 -30.81 20.45
C THR A 12 -16.24 -29.45 20.23
N GLY A 13 -14.97 -29.36 20.60
CA GLY A 13 -14.12 -28.25 20.19
C GLY A 13 -14.06 -28.22 18.66
N THR A 14 -14.82 -27.33 18.04
CA THR A 14 -14.65 -26.96 16.64
C THR A 14 -13.35 -26.18 16.54
N GLY A 15 -12.26 -26.90 16.29
CA GLY A 15 -11.02 -26.29 15.84
C GLY A 15 -11.30 -25.53 14.54
N THR A 16 -11.38 -24.22 14.61
CA THR A 16 -11.24 -23.33 13.46
C THR A 16 -9.79 -23.43 12.99
N GLY A 17 -9.46 -24.53 12.33
CA GLY A 17 -8.21 -24.66 11.61
C GLY A 17 -8.29 -23.74 10.40
N THR A 18 -7.77 -22.51 10.52
CA THR A 18 -7.45 -21.69 9.37
C THR A 18 -6.55 -22.53 8.47
N VAL A 19 -7.06 -22.97 7.32
CA VAL A 19 -6.25 -23.72 6.37
C VAL A 19 -5.14 -22.79 5.93
N SER A 20 -3.91 -23.11 6.30
CA SER A 20 -2.76 -22.32 5.89
C SER A 20 -2.58 -22.47 4.38
N TRP A 21 -2.76 -21.38 3.65
CA TRP A 21 -2.59 -21.33 2.20
C TRP A 21 -1.12 -21.01 1.91
N ASN A 22 -0.39 -21.85 1.19
CA ASN A 22 1.04 -21.64 0.85
C ASN A 22 1.93 -21.14 2.02
N PRO A 23 1.96 -21.80 3.21
CA PRO A 23 2.75 -21.32 4.36
C PRO A 23 4.25 -21.23 4.09
N GLU A 24 4.82 -22.25 3.44
CA GLU A 24 6.26 -22.30 3.16
C GLU A 24 6.69 -21.16 2.25
N ALA A 25 5.89 -20.86 1.22
CA ALA A 25 6.14 -19.72 0.34
C ALA A 25 6.03 -18.39 1.07
N LEU A 26 5.08 -18.23 2.00
CA LEU A 26 5.01 -17.03 2.84
C LEU A 26 6.28 -16.87 3.68
N ASP A 27 6.70 -17.93 4.38
CA ASP A 27 7.90 -17.89 5.23
C ASP A 27 9.16 -17.55 4.41
N GLU A 28 9.28 -18.10 3.20
CA GLU A 28 10.35 -17.74 2.27
C GLU A 28 10.27 -16.29 1.81
N ILE A 29 9.08 -15.77 1.47
CA ILE A 29 8.92 -14.36 1.07
C ILE A 29 9.30 -13.42 2.21
N LEU A 30 8.92 -13.75 3.45
CA LEU A 30 9.21 -12.92 4.63
C LEU A 30 10.69 -12.92 5.02
N SER A 31 11.43 -13.97 4.65
CA SER A 31 12.87 -14.10 4.86
C SER A 31 13.71 -13.77 3.62
N ASN A 32 13.08 -13.24 2.55
CA ASN A 32 13.71 -12.99 1.26
C ASN A 32 14.57 -11.71 1.22
N ASP A 33 15.64 -11.68 2.02
CA ASP A 33 16.61 -10.57 2.05
C ASP A 33 17.41 -10.45 0.74
N GLU A 34 17.51 -11.55 -0.02
CA GLU A 34 18.27 -11.64 -1.28
C GLU A 34 17.48 -11.21 -2.52
N GLN A 35 16.23 -10.76 -2.34
CA GLN A 35 15.33 -10.34 -3.43
C GLN A 35 15.16 -11.40 -4.52
N ARG A 36 15.09 -12.69 -4.15
CA ARG A 36 14.70 -13.77 -5.07
C ARG A 36 13.38 -13.42 -5.76
N PRO A 37 13.21 -13.76 -7.06
CA PRO A 37 11.93 -13.56 -7.72
C PRO A 37 10.81 -14.30 -7.00
N VAL A 38 9.62 -13.71 -6.96
CA VAL A 38 8.41 -14.31 -6.40
C VAL A 38 7.42 -14.53 -7.53
N LEU A 39 6.97 -15.77 -7.68
CA LEU A 39 6.10 -16.22 -8.76
C LEU A 39 4.77 -16.73 -8.20
N PHE A 40 3.68 -16.06 -8.56
CA PHE A 40 2.33 -16.58 -8.35
C PHE A 40 1.91 -17.31 -9.61
N THR A 41 1.64 -18.61 -9.53
CA THR A 41 1.45 -19.48 -10.71
C THR A 41 0.03 -20.03 -10.84
N ASN A 42 -0.37 -20.32 -12.09
CA ASN A 42 -1.64 -20.98 -12.44
C ASN A 42 -2.91 -20.23 -11.98
N ALA A 43 -2.87 -18.89 -12.04
CA ALA A 43 -3.98 -18.04 -11.67
C ALA A 43 -4.86 -17.63 -12.86
N HIS A 44 -6.06 -17.16 -12.56
CA HIS A 44 -6.82 -16.28 -13.45
C HIS A 44 -6.39 -14.82 -13.17
N ILE A 45 -5.73 -14.14 -14.11
CA ILE A 45 -5.16 -12.81 -13.90
C ILE A 45 -5.95 -11.77 -14.70
N LEU A 46 -6.54 -10.80 -14.00
CA LEU A 46 -7.14 -9.62 -14.63
C LEU A 46 -6.12 -8.49 -14.57
N THR A 47 -5.37 -8.27 -15.66
CA THR A 47 -4.24 -7.30 -15.62
C THR A 47 -4.67 -5.84 -15.58
N THR A 48 -5.93 -5.55 -15.91
CA THR A 48 -6.52 -4.23 -16.19
C THR A 48 -5.80 -3.42 -17.28
N ASP A 49 -4.89 -4.06 -18.00
CA ASP A 49 -4.23 -3.49 -19.15
C ASP A 49 -4.95 -3.88 -20.45
N PRO A 50 -5.30 -2.94 -21.33
CA PRO A 50 -6.08 -3.23 -22.53
C PRO A 50 -5.31 -4.04 -23.59
N LEU A 51 -3.98 -4.08 -23.54
CA LEU A 51 -3.16 -4.84 -24.49
C LEU A 51 -2.99 -6.29 -24.04
N ILE A 52 -2.71 -6.53 -22.75
CA ILE A 52 -2.49 -7.87 -22.20
C ILE A 52 -3.83 -8.55 -21.86
N GLY A 53 -4.78 -7.79 -21.31
CA GLY A 53 -6.12 -8.26 -20.99
C GLY A 53 -6.15 -9.25 -19.83
N THR A 54 -7.14 -10.14 -19.86
CA THR A 54 -7.36 -11.18 -18.85
C THR A 54 -6.82 -12.52 -19.34
N MET A 55 -6.20 -13.30 -18.44
CA MET A 55 -5.53 -14.56 -18.78
C MET A 55 -5.87 -15.65 -17.77
N THR A 56 -6.07 -16.89 -18.22
CA THR A 56 -6.34 -18.05 -17.36
C THR A 56 -5.16 -19.00 -17.37
N GLY A 57 -4.80 -19.58 -16.21
CA GLY A 57 -3.62 -20.44 -16.07
C GLY A 57 -2.33 -19.65 -16.30
N ALA A 58 -2.32 -18.39 -15.89
CA ALA A 58 -1.21 -17.47 -16.08
C ALA A 58 -0.43 -17.27 -14.78
N ASP A 59 0.78 -16.76 -14.94
CA ASP A 59 1.71 -16.50 -13.86
C ASP A 59 1.96 -14.99 -13.72
N LEU A 60 2.20 -14.54 -12.49
CA LEU A 60 2.66 -13.20 -12.15
C LEU A 60 4.01 -13.29 -11.45
N LEU A 61 5.03 -12.66 -12.03
CA LEU A 61 6.40 -12.65 -11.51
C LEU A 61 6.81 -11.22 -11.12
N PHE A 62 7.32 -11.07 -9.91
CA PHE A 62 7.91 -9.82 -9.45
C PHE A 62 9.22 -10.04 -8.70
N VAL A 63 10.04 -8.98 -8.66
CA VAL A 63 11.31 -8.91 -7.92
C VAL A 63 11.28 -7.63 -7.10
N GLY A 64 11.39 -7.76 -5.78
CA GLY A 64 11.22 -6.62 -4.86
C GLY A 64 9.87 -5.93 -5.11
N SER A 65 9.90 -4.63 -5.40
CA SER A 65 8.71 -3.82 -5.67
C SER A 65 8.37 -3.66 -7.16
N LEU A 66 8.85 -4.54 -8.03
CA LEU A 66 8.67 -4.42 -9.48
C LEU A 66 8.10 -5.70 -10.09
N VAL A 67 6.95 -5.60 -10.77
CA VAL A 67 6.46 -6.66 -11.66
C VAL A 67 7.43 -6.76 -12.84
N VAL A 68 7.95 -7.97 -13.08
CA VAL A 68 8.89 -8.24 -14.17
C VAL A 68 8.30 -9.14 -15.26
N GLY A 69 7.22 -9.86 -14.95
CA GLY A 69 6.56 -10.73 -15.92
C GLY A 69 5.10 -11.00 -15.58
N VAL A 70 4.27 -11.12 -16.62
CA VAL A 70 2.90 -11.63 -16.54
C VAL A 70 2.61 -12.43 -17.80
N GLY A 71 2.01 -13.61 -17.66
CA GLY A 71 1.69 -14.47 -18.79
C GLY A 71 1.81 -15.96 -18.47
N PRO A 72 1.49 -16.84 -19.43
CA PRO A 72 1.54 -18.27 -19.21
C PRO A 72 2.99 -18.79 -19.19
N ALA A 73 3.21 -19.87 -18.44
CA ALA A 73 4.43 -20.67 -18.45
C ALA A 73 5.73 -19.93 -18.04
N ILE A 74 5.62 -18.82 -17.30
CA ILE A 74 6.78 -18.13 -16.72
C ILE A 74 7.50 -19.03 -15.72
N VAL A 75 6.77 -19.94 -15.06
CA VAL A 75 7.33 -20.93 -14.12
C VAL A 75 8.58 -21.63 -14.63
N THR A 76 8.65 -21.92 -15.93
CA THR A 76 9.82 -22.59 -16.54
C THR A 76 11.08 -21.73 -16.52
N ALA A 77 10.96 -20.42 -16.73
CA ALA A 77 12.07 -19.48 -16.66
C ALA A 77 12.41 -19.09 -15.22
N ALA A 78 11.41 -18.98 -14.35
CA ALA A 78 11.60 -18.58 -12.96
C ALA A 78 12.25 -19.67 -12.09
N GLN A 79 12.12 -20.96 -12.47
CA GLN A 79 12.81 -22.08 -11.81
C GLN A 79 14.33 -21.98 -11.96
N ASP A 80 14.84 -21.43 -13.06
CA ASP A 80 16.28 -21.23 -13.27
C ASP A 80 16.87 -20.18 -12.31
N ASP A 81 16.04 -19.24 -11.83
CA ASP A 81 16.41 -18.15 -10.92
C ASP A 81 16.08 -18.44 -9.45
N ASN A 82 15.77 -19.70 -9.10
CA ASN A 82 15.39 -20.11 -7.73
C ASN A 82 14.22 -19.29 -7.15
N ALA A 83 13.22 -19.00 -7.98
CA ALA A 83 12.06 -18.22 -7.56
C ALA A 83 11.27 -18.89 -6.43
N ILE A 84 10.69 -18.08 -5.55
CA ILE A 84 9.72 -18.52 -4.55
C ILE A 84 8.37 -18.67 -5.26
N VAL A 85 7.78 -19.87 -5.23
CA VAL A 85 6.56 -20.18 -6.01
C VAL A 85 5.35 -20.27 -5.09
N VAL A 86 4.27 -19.58 -5.47
CA VAL A 86 2.97 -19.57 -4.80
C VAL A 86 1.93 -20.18 -5.74
N ASP A 87 1.39 -21.35 -5.42
CA ASP A 87 0.33 -21.97 -6.22
C ASP A 87 -1.00 -21.23 -6.04
N CYS A 88 -1.52 -20.70 -7.14
CA CYS A 88 -2.76 -19.94 -7.23
C CYS A 88 -3.83 -20.68 -8.04
N THR A 89 -3.75 -22.00 -8.15
CA THR A 89 -4.80 -22.82 -8.75
C THR A 89 -6.15 -22.54 -8.09
N GLY A 90 -7.16 -22.18 -8.90
CA GLY A 90 -8.51 -21.82 -8.44
C GLY A 90 -8.62 -20.42 -7.84
N MET A 91 -7.63 -19.56 -8.10
CA MET A 91 -7.58 -18.18 -7.61
C MET A 91 -7.50 -17.18 -8.77
N THR A 92 -8.19 -16.05 -8.56
CA THR A 92 -8.06 -14.85 -9.36
C THR A 92 -7.06 -13.89 -8.72
N ILE A 93 -6.14 -13.35 -9.53
CA ILE A 93 -5.27 -12.22 -9.19
C ILE A 93 -5.79 -10.95 -9.86
N VAL A 94 -6.01 -9.92 -9.07
CA VAL A 94 -6.44 -8.59 -9.54
C VAL A 94 -5.58 -7.47 -8.94
N PRO A 95 -5.46 -6.30 -9.59
CA PRO A 95 -4.90 -5.13 -8.94
C PRO A 95 -5.63 -4.78 -7.65
N ALA A 96 -4.88 -4.41 -6.61
CA ALA A 96 -5.43 -3.87 -5.37
C ALA A 96 -5.82 -2.38 -5.51
N VAL A 97 -5.28 -1.70 -6.53
CA VAL A 97 -5.55 -0.30 -6.85
C VAL A 97 -6.15 -0.23 -8.26
N VAL A 98 -7.23 0.54 -8.42
CA VAL A 98 -7.93 0.67 -9.70
C VAL A 98 -7.73 2.07 -10.26
N ASP A 99 -7.04 2.17 -11.40
CA ASP A 99 -6.93 3.42 -12.16
C ASP A 99 -8.21 3.68 -12.96
N THR A 100 -9.23 4.22 -12.29
CA THR A 100 -10.52 4.55 -12.92
C THR A 100 -10.39 5.66 -13.97
N VAL A 101 -9.34 6.47 -13.92
CA VAL A 101 -9.06 7.48 -14.96
C VAL A 101 -8.67 6.80 -16.26
N ALA A 102 -7.77 5.81 -16.21
CA ALA A 102 -7.43 5.00 -17.38
C ALA A 102 -8.65 4.23 -17.92
N LEU A 103 -9.46 3.62 -17.03
CA LEU A 103 -10.70 2.93 -17.44
C LEU A 103 -11.71 3.84 -18.13
N ALA A 104 -11.79 5.11 -17.73
CA ALA A 104 -12.65 6.11 -18.36
C ALA A 104 -12.03 6.78 -19.60
N GLY A 105 -10.83 6.35 -20.04
CA GLY A 105 -10.13 6.94 -21.19
C GLY A 105 -9.47 8.29 -20.91
N GLY A 106 -9.29 8.66 -19.64
CA GLY A 106 -8.60 9.89 -19.22
C GLY A 106 -7.08 9.84 -19.39
N ARG A 107 -6.52 8.71 -19.83
CA ARG A 107 -5.10 8.53 -20.16
C ARG A 107 -4.95 8.21 -21.65
N GLY A 108 -4.18 9.03 -22.34
CA GLY A 108 -4.03 8.94 -23.79
C GLY A 108 -3.05 7.86 -24.23
N HIS A 109 -2.15 7.46 -23.32
CA HIS A 109 -1.13 6.46 -23.60
C HIS A 109 -1.15 5.35 -22.55
N ARG A 110 -1.07 4.10 -23.03
CA ARG A 110 -0.97 2.91 -22.17
C ARG A 110 0.15 3.01 -21.13
N SER A 111 1.27 3.64 -21.48
CA SER A 111 2.41 3.85 -20.57
C SER A 111 2.11 4.79 -19.39
N GLU A 112 1.00 5.51 -19.42
CA GLU A 112 0.54 6.37 -18.32
C GLU A 112 -0.35 5.61 -17.33
N TYR A 113 -0.77 4.38 -17.66
CA TYR A 113 -1.66 3.59 -16.81
C TYR A 113 -0.90 3.20 -15.55
N VAL A 114 -1.49 3.46 -14.39
CA VAL A 114 -0.90 3.09 -13.10
C VAL A 114 -1.59 1.88 -12.52
N ALA A 115 -0.87 1.11 -11.68
CA ALA A 115 -1.40 -0.02 -10.94
C ALA A 115 -2.03 -1.15 -11.79
N THR A 116 -1.62 -1.30 -13.05
CA THR A 116 -1.93 -2.51 -13.83
C THR A 116 -0.97 -3.64 -13.46
N LEU A 117 -1.37 -4.90 -13.62
CA LEU A 117 -0.47 -6.05 -13.39
C LEU A 117 0.39 -6.31 -14.63
N THR A 118 1.16 -5.32 -15.02
CA THR A 118 2.05 -5.38 -16.18
C THR A 118 3.49 -5.11 -15.79
N PRO A 119 4.48 -5.65 -16.54
CA PRO A 119 5.89 -5.40 -16.24
C PRO A 119 6.21 -3.91 -16.18
N GLY A 120 6.97 -3.51 -15.16
CA GLY A 120 7.30 -2.11 -14.89
C GLY A 120 6.44 -1.45 -13.81
N ASN A 121 5.30 -2.04 -13.43
CA ASN A 121 4.45 -1.54 -12.35
C ASN A 121 4.82 -2.13 -10.98
N THR A 122 4.34 -1.46 -9.93
CA THR A 122 4.39 -1.96 -8.55
C THR A 122 3.45 -3.17 -8.39
N PRO A 123 3.89 -4.26 -7.74
CA PRO A 123 3.04 -5.42 -7.45
C PRO A 123 2.12 -5.13 -6.25
N ASP A 124 1.03 -4.41 -6.54
CA ASP A 124 -0.09 -4.15 -5.64
C ASP A 124 -1.30 -4.97 -6.08
N PHE A 125 -1.55 -6.12 -5.45
CA PHE A 125 -2.57 -7.06 -5.93
C PHE A 125 -3.26 -7.85 -4.82
N LEU A 126 -4.45 -8.34 -5.15
CA LEU A 126 -5.24 -9.27 -4.36
C LEU A 126 -5.22 -10.65 -5.01
N VAL A 127 -5.19 -11.68 -4.18
CA VAL A 127 -5.44 -13.08 -4.57
C VAL A 127 -6.70 -13.54 -3.87
N VAL A 128 -7.70 -13.90 -4.66
CA VAL A 128 -9.06 -14.19 -4.18
C VAL A 128 -9.57 -15.45 -4.90
N PRO A 129 -10.32 -16.36 -4.24
CA PRO A 129 -10.95 -17.49 -4.92
C PRO A 129 -11.76 -17.07 -6.15
N ASP A 130 -11.68 -17.84 -7.23
CA ASP A 130 -12.30 -17.54 -8.53
C ASP A 130 -13.78 -17.15 -8.40
N GLU A 131 -14.53 -17.87 -7.55
CA GLU A 131 -15.96 -17.68 -7.34
C GLU A 131 -16.33 -16.35 -6.66
N LEU A 132 -15.35 -15.66 -6.07
CA LEU A 132 -15.53 -14.38 -5.37
C LEU A 132 -14.93 -13.20 -6.12
N ALA A 133 -14.27 -13.45 -7.25
CA ALA A 133 -13.50 -12.48 -8.01
C ALA A 133 -13.77 -12.58 -9.51
N ALA A 134 -15.07 -12.51 -9.88
CA ALA A 134 -15.49 -12.44 -11.27
C ALA A 134 -14.96 -11.18 -12.00
N ASP A 135 -14.75 -10.11 -11.24
CA ASP A 135 -14.17 -8.85 -11.69
C ASP A 135 -13.39 -8.16 -10.54
N VAL A 136 -12.68 -7.08 -10.87
CA VAL A 136 -11.89 -6.30 -9.90
C VAL A 136 -12.77 -5.73 -8.78
N PRO A 137 -13.93 -5.09 -9.04
CA PRO A 137 -14.81 -4.62 -7.98
C PRO A 137 -15.24 -5.70 -6.98
N SER A 138 -15.57 -6.91 -7.45
CA SER A 138 -16.00 -8.02 -6.59
C SER A 138 -14.87 -8.53 -5.70
N ALA A 139 -13.65 -8.59 -6.22
CA ALA A 139 -12.46 -8.95 -5.45
C ALA A 139 -12.15 -7.91 -4.35
N VAL A 140 -12.22 -6.61 -4.68
CA VAL A 140 -12.05 -5.52 -3.70
C VAL A 140 -13.17 -5.54 -2.65
N ALA A 141 -14.42 -5.76 -3.06
CA ALA A 141 -15.53 -5.90 -2.13
C ALA A 141 -15.34 -7.10 -1.17
N THR A 142 -14.76 -8.20 -1.66
CA THR A 142 -14.42 -9.36 -0.83
C THR A 142 -13.38 -9.00 0.23
N LEU A 143 -12.32 -8.26 -0.11
CA LEU A 143 -11.39 -7.73 0.90
C LEU A 143 -12.10 -6.90 1.97
N MET A 144 -12.99 -5.99 1.57
CA MET A 144 -13.63 -5.05 2.49
C MET A 144 -14.67 -5.69 3.40
N THR A 145 -15.33 -6.75 2.94
CA THR A 145 -16.52 -7.32 3.62
C THR A 145 -16.26 -8.69 4.22
N ARG A 146 -15.33 -9.45 3.65
CA ARG A 146 -15.03 -10.86 3.96
C ARG A 146 -13.51 -11.11 3.85
N PRO A 147 -12.67 -10.35 4.58
CA PRO A 147 -11.21 -10.43 4.44
C PRO A 147 -10.66 -11.83 4.71
N GLU A 148 -11.35 -12.65 5.51
CA GLU A 148 -11.00 -14.05 5.78
C GLU A 148 -11.03 -14.94 4.51
N GLN A 149 -11.68 -14.48 3.43
CA GLN A 149 -11.75 -15.19 2.17
C GLN A 149 -10.63 -14.78 1.20
N VAL A 150 -9.90 -13.70 1.49
CA VAL A 150 -8.75 -13.27 0.69
C VAL A 150 -7.55 -14.17 0.99
N ARG A 151 -6.89 -14.68 -0.06
CA ARG A 151 -5.71 -15.54 0.09
C ARG A 151 -4.42 -14.75 0.21
N ALA A 152 -4.31 -13.63 -0.49
CA ALA A 152 -3.24 -12.67 -0.25
C ALA A 152 -3.67 -11.24 -0.59
N LEU A 153 -3.12 -10.29 0.15
CA LEU A 153 -2.98 -8.90 -0.29
C LEU A 153 -1.48 -8.61 -0.27
N VAL A 154 -0.93 -8.23 -1.42
CA VAL A 154 0.48 -7.86 -1.58
C VAL A 154 0.53 -6.37 -1.91
N ALA A 155 1.37 -5.63 -1.19
CA ALA A 155 1.61 -4.21 -1.40
C ALA A 155 3.10 -3.97 -1.62
N ALA A 156 3.46 -3.40 -2.77
CA ALA A 156 4.83 -3.20 -3.24
C ALA A 156 5.71 -4.46 -3.07
N GLY A 157 5.12 -5.63 -3.36
CA GLY A 157 5.81 -6.93 -3.30
C GLY A 157 5.91 -7.52 -1.91
N ARG A 158 5.35 -6.86 -0.89
CA ARG A 158 5.34 -7.34 0.50
C ARG A 158 3.95 -7.85 0.88
N PRO A 159 3.82 -9.08 1.41
CA PRO A 159 2.54 -9.57 1.93
C PRO A 159 2.02 -8.69 3.09
N VAL A 160 0.74 -8.34 3.03
CA VAL A 160 0.01 -7.56 4.06
C VAL A 160 -1.07 -8.42 4.72
N LEU A 161 -1.77 -9.22 3.91
CA LEU A 161 -2.68 -10.27 4.34
C LEU A 161 -2.29 -11.58 3.68
N TRP A 162 -2.46 -12.69 4.40
CA TRP A 162 -2.21 -14.02 3.88
C TRP A 162 -3.15 -15.04 4.51
N GLY A 163 -3.82 -15.86 3.71
CA GLY A 163 -4.79 -16.84 4.22
C GLY A 163 -5.90 -16.24 5.10
N GLY A 164 -6.30 -14.99 4.81
CA GLY A 164 -7.31 -14.27 5.57
C GLY A 164 -6.84 -13.64 6.88
N THR A 165 -5.53 -13.68 7.18
CA THR A 165 -4.96 -13.11 8.40
C THR A 165 -3.89 -12.06 8.12
N ASP A 166 -3.63 -11.23 9.11
CA ASP A 166 -2.60 -10.20 9.06
C ASP A 166 -1.20 -10.82 9.06
N VAL A 167 -0.36 -10.39 8.11
CA VAL A 167 1.03 -10.82 8.05
C VAL A 167 1.84 -10.18 9.19
N PRO A 168 2.64 -10.95 9.95
CA PRO A 168 3.48 -10.40 11.01
C PRO A 168 4.48 -9.36 10.48
N GLY A 169 4.70 -8.29 11.25
CA GLY A 169 5.67 -7.25 10.90
C GLY A 169 5.26 -6.33 9.74
N ARG A 170 4.02 -6.46 9.24
CA ARG A 170 3.46 -5.49 8.30
C ARG A 170 3.40 -4.09 8.90
N ALA A 171 3.42 -3.07 8.05
CA ALA A 171 3.21 -1.70 8.49
C ALA A 171 1.83 -1.55 9.16
N THR A 172 1.80 -0.84 10.29
CA THR A 172 0.54 -0.47 10.93
C THR A 172 -0.13 0.62 10.10
N ALA A 173 -1.42 0.45 9.80
CA ALA A 173 -2.18 1.51 9.16
C ALA A 173 -2.18 2.78 10.04
N PRO A 174 -2.08 3.98 9.46
CA PRO A 174 -2.21 5.22 10.23
C PRO A 174 -3.53 5.25 11.00
N GLU A 175 -3.47 5.75 12.25
CA GLU A 175 -4.68 5.97 13.04
C GLU A 175 -5.53 7.09 12.43
N ALA A 176 -6.85 6.94 12.49
CA ALA A 176 -7.76 7.99 12.06
C ALA A 176 -7.74 9.15 13.06
N GLY A 177 -7.38 10.36 12.60
CA GLY A 177 -7.42 11.56 13.41
C GLY A 177 -6.34 12.57 13.06
N ILE A 178 -6.36 13.72 13.73
CA ILE A 178 -5.27 14.70 13.68
C ILE A 178 -4.20 14.23 14.69
N PRO A 179 -2.97 13.93 14.25
CA PRO A 179 -1.92 13.50 15.17
C PRO A 179 -1.59 14.59 16.19
N ALA A 180 -1.10 14.18 17.36
CA ALA A 180 -0.53 15.14 18.30
C ALA A 180 0.70 15.81 17.67
N SER A 181 0.92 17.10 17.95
CA SER A 181 2.16 17.77 17.57
C SER A 181 3.34 17.12 18.32
N ALA A 182 4.38 16.75 17.58
CA ALA A 182 5.62 16.30 18.18
C ALA A 182 6.39 17.48 18.78
N ASP A 183 7.17 17.24 19.84
CA ASP A 183 8.20 18.18 20.28
C ASP A 183 9.38 18.12 19.31
N LEU A 184 9.60 19.21 18.58
CA LEU A 184 10.64 19.35 17.57
C LEU A 184 11.81 20.19 18.07
N THR A 185 11.95 20.36 19.38
CA THR A 185 13.10 21.06 19.97
C THR A 185 14.42 20.44 19.51
N GLY A 186 15.30 21.28 18.94
CA GLY A 186 16.59 20.84 18.40
C GLY A 186 16.52 20.21 17.00
N SER A 187 15.34 20.12 16.38
CA SER A 187 15.22 19.70 14.99
C SER A 187 15.90 20.73 14.06
N PRO A 188 16.73 20.29 13.09
CA PRO A 188 17.36 21.19 12.13
C PRO A 188 16.36 21.83 11.15
N ARG A 189 15.09 21.43 11.21
CA ARG A 189 14.02 21.91 10.32
C ARG A 189 13.18 23.03 10.95
N VAL A 190 13.40 23.32 12.23
CA VAL A 190 12.74 24.42 12.96
C VAL A 190 13.49 25.73 12.66
N GLY A 191 12.73 26.79 12.40
CA GLY A 191 13.26 28.11 12.02
C GLY A 191 12.44 28.75 10.90
N VAL A 192 12.96 29.83 10.32
CA VAL A 192 12.28 30.56 9.25
C VAL A 192 12.80 30.07 7.89
N TRP A 193 11.89 29.54 7.10
CA TRP A 193 12.13 29.12 5.72
C TRP A 193 11.76 30.26 4.78
N ILE A 194 12.71 30.69 3.95
CA ILE A 194 12.56 31.87 3.10
C ILE A 194 12.68 31.43 1.65
N ASP A 195 11.72 31.84 0.81
CA ASP A 195 11.78 31.53 -0.62
C ASP A 195 12.85 32.37 -1.33
N LYS A 196 13.25 31.92 -2.53
CA LYS A 196 14.33 32.55 -3.30
C LYS A 196 14.13 34.04 -3.60
N ASN A 197 12.89 34.52 -3.57
CA ASN A 197 12.55 35.90 -3.91
C ASN A 197 12.25 36.77 -2.68
N ASP A 198 12.44 36.26 -1.46
CA ASP A 198 12.10 36.95 -0.21
C ASP A 198 10.60 37.35 -0.12
N PHE A 199 9.75 36.65 -0.88
CA PHE A 199 8.33 36.90 -0.98
C PHE A 199 7.53 36.09 0.06
N LEU A 200 7.99 34.89 0.40
CA LEU A 200 7.33 33.99 1.35
C LEU A 200 8.30 33.60 2.46
N HIS A 201 7.92 33.89 3.70
CA HIS A 201 8.64 33.51 4.91
C HIS A 201 7.75 32.59 5.73
N GLN A 202 8.18 31.36 5.95
CA GLN A 202 7.44 30.37 6.72
C GLN A 202 8.23 30.00 7.98
N GLN A 203 7.75 30.46 9.13
CA GLN A 203 8.31 30.08 10.41
C GLN A 203 7.74 28.74 10.87
N LEU A 204 8.61 27.78 11.16
CA LEU A 204 8.28 26.52 11.82
C LEU A 204 8.79 26.57 13.26
N THR A 205 7.92 26.39 14.25
CA THR A 205 8.27 26.41 15.67
C THR A 205 8.38 25.01 16.25
N ALA A 206 9.11 24.86 17.37
CA ALA A 206 9.38 23.57 17.99
C ALA A 206 8.13 22.88 18.59
N ASP A 207 7.08 23.64 18.91
CA ASP A 207 5.79 23.13 19.39
C ASP A 207 4.86 22.66 18.25
N GLY A 208 5.38 22.57 17.02
CA GLY A 208 4.64 22.07 15.87
C GLY A 208 3.64 23.08 15.30
N ARG A 209 3.89 24.37 15.47
CA ARG A 209 3.11 25.46 14.86
C ARG A 209 3.87 26.09 13.70
N TYR A 210 3.13 26.54 12.68
CA TYR A 210 3.72 27.32 11.61
C TYR A 210 3.02 28.68 11.46
N ASP A 211 3.75 29.62 10.89
CA ASP A 211 3.28 30.95 10.54
C ASP A 211 3.89 31.37 9.21
N GLU A 212 3.06 31.66 8.21
CA GLU A 212 3.46 32.14 6.90
C GLU A 212 3.20 33.64 6.76
N THR A 213 4.24 34.37 6.37
CA THR A 213 4.15 35.74 5.85
C THR A 213 4.33 35.71 4.34
N ARG A 214 3.46 36.41 3.61
CA ARG A 214 3.48 36.38 2.14
C ARG A 214 3.30 37.77 1.53
N GLY A 215 4.24 38.19 0.69
CA GLY A 215 4.23 39.50 0.06
C GLY A 215 4.12 40.67 1.07
N GLY A 216 4.70 40.49 2.26
CA GLY A 216 4.62 41.47 3.36
C GLY A 216 3.30 41.44 4.16
N ARG A 217 2.35 40.54 3.87
CA ARG A 217 1.19 40.28 4.73
C ARG A 217 1.57 39.26 5.81
N PRO A 218 1.74 39.67 7.08
CA PRO A 218 2.01 38.73 8.17
C PRO A 218 0.79 37.85 8.45
N HIS A 219 1.03 36.66 8.99
CA HIS A 219 -0.01 35.70 9.36
C HIS A 219 -0.97 35.42 8.20
N ALA A 220 -0.42 35.32 6.99
CA ALA A 220 -1.18 34.98 5.80
C ALA A 220 -1.82 33.59 5.97
N TYR A 221 -1.08 32.65 6.56
CA TYR A 221 -1.51 31.32 6.96
C TYR A 221 -0.84 30.92 8.27
N GLN A 222 -1.56 30.19 9.12
CA GLN A 222 -1.07 29.75 10.42
C GLN A 222 -1.75 28.44 10.79
N GLY A 223 -1.01 27.54 11.42
CA GLY A 223 -1.59 26.26 11.77
C GLY A 223 -0.62 25.33 12.48
N ARG A 224 -0.95 24.04 12.43
CA ARG A 224 -0.08 22.96 12.90
C ARG A 224 0.68 22.33 11.75
N TYR A 225 1.82 21.73 12.05
CA TYR A 225 2.54 20.91 11.09
C TYR A 225 3.11 19.63 11.71
N TRP A 226 3.33 18.63 10.88
CA TRP A 226 3.95 17.36 11.23
C TRP A 226 4.99 16.99 10.19
N ILE A 227 6.09 16.39 10.65
CA ILE A 227 7.19 15.96 9.80
C ILE A 227 7.26 14.43 9.86
N ASP A 228 7.27 13.78 8.71
CA ASP A 228 7.46 12.33 8.55
C ASP A 228 8.49 12.07 7.44
N GLY A 229 9.65 11.50 7.80
CA GLY A 229 10.77 11.34 6.86
C GLY A 229 11.15 12.69 6.26
N ASP A 230 11.03 12.85 4.94
CA ASP A 230 11.24 14.12 4.23
C ASP A 230 9.94 14.86 3.87
N ARG A 231 8.78 14.36 4.30
CA ARG A 231 7.50 15.03 4.12
C ARG A 231 7.18 15.94 5.29
N ILE A 232 6.53 17.07 5.01
CA ILE A 232 5.88 17.90 6.00
C ILE A 232 4.42 18.13 5.58
N ASP A 233 3.49 17.90 6.50
CA ASP A 233 2.07 18.18 6.30
C ASP A 233 1.65 19.33 7.22
N TYR A 234 0.77 20.18 6.72
CA TYR A 234 0.22 21.34 7.42
C TYR A 234 -1.28 21.20 7.56
N LEU A 235 -1.80 21.56 8.73
CA LEU A 235 -3.23 21.82 8.94
C LEU A 235 -3.38 23.27 9.38
N ASP A 236 -3.84 24.11 8.47
CA ASP A 236 -4.12 25.51 8.74
C ASP A 236 -5.30 25.66 9.72
N ASP A 237 -5.31 26.73 10.50
CA ASP A 237 -6.39 27.02 11.45
C ASP A 237 -7.72 27.32 10.72
N LEU A 238 -7.69 27.66 9.43
CA LEU A 238 -8.86 27.74 8.56
C LEU A 238 -9.39 26.35 8.13
N GLY A 239 -8.67 25.27 8.45
CA GLY A 239 -9.10 23.88 8.27
C GLY A 239 -8.68 23.23 6.96
N PHE A 240 -7.84 23.87 6.13
CA PHE A 240 -7.30 23.26 4.93
C PHE A 240 -5.95 22.58 5.19
N TRP A 241 -5.67 21.53 4.42
CA TRP A 241 -4.40 20.83 4.44
C TRP A 241 -3.48 21.31 3.32
N ALA A 242 -2.20 21.34 3.60
CA ALA A 242 -1.16 21.53 2.60
C ALA A 242 0.02 20.59 2.91
N TYR A 243 0.92 20.43 1.96
CA TYR A 243 2.12 19.59 2.17
C TYR A 243 3.35 20.23 1.54
N GLY A 244 4.51 19.82 2.02
CA GLY A 244 5.81 20.10 1.41
C GLY A 244 6.74 18.89 1.50
N GLY A 245 7.88 19.00 0.84
CA GLY A 245 8.94 18.00 0.87
C GLY A 245 10.30 18.65 1.10
N PHE A 246 11.08 18.10 2.02
CA PHE A 246 12.47 18.45 2.21
C PHE A 246 13.33 17.73 1.16
N GLN A 247 14.24 18.47 0.53
CA GLN A 247 15.24 17.94 -0.39
C GLN A 247 16.59 18.48 0.05
N GLY A 248 17.28 17.73 0.91
CA GLY A 248 18.51 18.22 1.55
C GLY A 248 18.25 19.44 2.43
N ASP A 249 18.79 20.59 2.05
CA ASP A 249 18.65 21.88 2.76
C ASP A 249 17.49 22.75 2.22
N GLU A 250 16.69 22.24 1.28
CA GLU A 250 15.56 22.95 0.69
C GLU A 250 14.21 22.40 1.16
N LEU A 251 13.22 23.28 1.33
CA LEU A 251 11.81 22.94 1.50
C LEU A 251 11.03 23.31 0.24
N HIS A 252 10.43 22.31 -0.40
CA HIS A 252 9.58 22.44 -1.58
C HIS A 252 8.12 22.43 -1.14
N HIS A 253 7.41 23.53 -1.29
CA HIS A 253 6.03 23.67 -0.80
C HIS A 253 5.21 24.59 -1.71
N ALA A 254 4.03 24.15 -2.16
CA ALA A 254 3.10 24.96 -2.96
C ALA A 254 3.72 25.69 -4.18
N GLY A 255 4.75 25.07 -4.81
CA GLY A 255 5.49 25.65 -5.94
C GLY A 255 6.66 26.57 -5.55
N TYR A 256 6.88 26.80 -4.25
CA TYR A 256 8.03 27.52 -3.72
C TYR A 256 9.15 26.57 -3.33
N VAL A 257 10.38 27.06 -3.47
CA VAL A 257 11.59 26.42 -2.94
C VAL A 257 12.19 27.39 -1.93
N MET A 258 12.25 26.95 -0.68
CA MET A 258 12.72 27.74 0.45
C MET A 258 13.99 27.16 1.05
N LYS A 259 14.79 28.02 1.67
CA LYS A 259 15.93 27.64 2.50
C LYS A 259 15.77 28.18 3.90
N LEU A 260 16.35 27.48 4.87
CA LEU A 260 16.40 27.96 6.24
C LEU A 260 17.30 29.21 6.31
N GLY A 261 16.74 30.30 6.84
CA GLY A 261 17.41 31.61 6.98
C GLY A 261 18.27 31.76 8.22
#